data_AF-A0A7K2CDD9-F1
#
_entry.id   AF-A0A7K2CDD9-F1
#
_cell.length_a   1.000
_cell.length_b   1.000
_cell.length_c   1.000
_cell.angle_alpha   90.00
_cell.angle_beta   90.00
_cell.angle_gamma   90.00
#
_symmetry.space_group_name_H-M   'P 1'
#
loop_
_entity.id
_entity.type
_entity.pdbx_description
1 polymer ?
#
loop_
_entity_poly.entity_id
_entity_poly.type
_entity_poly.pdbx_seq_one_letter_code
_entity_poly.pdbx_strand_id
1 'polypeptide(L)'
;MKPFDVCALDKSKFLDEGELKNPEDLISTILNIINDQNELSVLFDWENRVLGATGDSVSAILELTSTVEVDARTPELGKILSILGGAAVGKSNVADDPFRAVNDAMIPVLVDRVANLPADPNRDELWRNAVTPDSQHSPTEMQASRLNSMVHIAPLNSAEGFERGTVIKLPDRIRDNFCKEFDVIEADAASKHFRCKDYGAEDEKFRWVLVQVQAACDYAQQLPGSLPCYLGLDLPIENIRRNKKGPEALWESPSFELDKESRLLHVNARFPVSLSGREFEKSEPLYRLRESILNDLTYRLHSYGARPGIISFRSK
;
A
#
# COMPACT_ATOMS: atom_id res chain seq x y z
N MET A 1 -16.31 -9.32 -16.46
CA MET A 1 -16.19 -7.85 -16.40
C MET A 1 -17.46 -7.27 -17.02
N LYS A 2 -18.20 -6.41 -16.31
CA LYS A 2 -19.35 -5.69 -16.89
C LYS A 2 -18.83 -4.38 -17.51
N PRO A 3 -19.37 -3.93 -18.66
CA PRO A 3 -18.98 -2.64 -19.23
C PRO A 3 -19.36 -1.50 -18.28
N PHE A 4 -18.52 -0.46 -18.24
CA PHE A 4 -18.80 0.76 -17.46
C PHE A 4 -19.98 1.52 -18.08
N ASP A 5 -19.96 1.69 -19.41
CA ASP A 5 -21.08 2.20 -20.19
C ASP A 5 -21.09 1.56 -21.60
N VAL A 6 -22.23 1.64 -22.30
CA VAL A 6 -22.42 1.14 -23.66
C VAL A 6 -23.01 2.23 -24.54
N CYS A 7 -22.15 2.83 -25.37
CA CYS A 7 -22.56 3.84 -26.35
C CYS A 7 -22.61 3.22 -27.76
N ALA A 8 -23.66 3.53 -28.51
CA ALA A 8 -23.81 3.07 -29.89
C ALA A 8 -23.22 4.08 -30.88
N LEU A 9 -22.37 3.60 -31.79
CA LEU A 9 -21.86 4.35 -32.92
C LEU A 9 -22.56 3.90 -34.22
N ASP A 10 -23.09 4.86 -34.97
CA ASP A 10 -23.68 4.61 -36.27
C ASP A 10 -22.58 4.40 -37.33
N LYS A 11 -22.39 3.14 -37.72
CA LYS A 11 -21.38 2.73 -38.70
C LYS A 11 -21.53 3.42 -40.06
N SER A 12 -22.76 3.80 -40.45
CA SER A 12 -23.02 4.43 -41.74
C SER A 12 -22.39 5.83 -41.87
N LYS A 13 -22.08 6.47 -40.75
CA LYS A 13 -21.42 7.79 -40.70
C LYS A 13 -19.92 7.71 -40.98
N PHE A 14 -19.30 6.55 -40.74
CA PHE A 14 -17.84 6.39 -40.77
C PHE A 14 -17.35 5.41 -41.85
N LEU A 15 -18.23 4.52 -42.32
CA LEU A 15 -17.91 3.53 -43.35
C LEU A 15 -18.57 3.88 -44.69
N ASP A 16 -17.84 3.67 -45.78
CA ASP A 16 -18.38 3.54 -47.15
C ASP A 16 -18.00 2.17 -47.70
N GLU A 17 -18.97 1.39 -48.15
CA GLU A 17 -18.73 0.03 -48.71
C GLU A 17 -17.86 -0.90 -47.84
N GLY A 18 -17.78 -0.65 -46.52
CA GLY A 18 -16.95 -1.41 -45.58
C GLY A 18 -15.55 -0.83 -45.35
N GLU A 19 -15.16 0.22 -46.05
CA GLU A 19 -13.92 0.97 -45.84
C GLU A 19 -14.17 2.25 -45.03
N LEU A 20 -13.15 2.65 -44.26
CA LEU A 20 -13.25 3.80 -43.37
C LEU A 20 -13.08 5.10 -44.15
N LYS A 21 -14.11 5.96 -44.16
CA LYS A 21 -14.11 7.23 -44.92
C LYS A 21 -13.02 8.18 -44.43
N ASN A 22 -13.03 8.45 -43.12
CA ASN A 22 -12.10 9.34 -42.48
C ASN A 22 -11.76 8.84 -41.06
N PRO A 23 -10.54 8.33 -40.83
CA PRO A 23 -10.08 7.90 -39.52
C PRO A 23 -10.16 8.99 -38.45
N GLU A 24 -9.90 10.25 -38.82
CA GLU A 24 -9.91 11.37 -37.88
C GLU A 24 -11.33 11.70 -37.38
N ASP A 25 -12.35 11.55 -38.22
CA ASP A 25 -13.75 11.78 -37.83
C ASP A 25 -14.26 10.70 -36.86
N LEU A 26 -13.84 9.45 -37.06
CA LEU A 26 -14.16 8.38 -36.12
C LEU A 26 -13.46 8.60 -34.78
N ILE A 27 -12.16 8.92 -34.80
CA ILE A 27 -11.38 9.20 -33.59
C ILE A 27 -11.99 10.37 -32.83
N SER A 28 -12.30 11.48 -33.50
CA SER A 28 -12.91 12.65 -32.86
C SER A 28 -14.28 12.35 -32.27
N THR A 29 -15.10 11.53 -32.94
CA THR A 29 -16.41 11.11 -32.40
C THR A 29 -16.24 10.24 -31.14
N ILE A 30 -15.31 9.29 -31.14
CA ILE A 30 -15.02 8.46 -29.97
C ILE A 30 -14.51 9.33 -28.81
N LEU A 31 -13.60 10.26 -29.08
CA LEU A 31 -13.08 11.19 -28.08
C LEU A 31 -14.19 12.06 -27.50
N ASN A 32 -15.13 12.53 -28.32
CA ASN A 32 -16.28 13.29 -27.83
C ASN A 32 -17.18 12.45 -26.90
N ILE A 33 -17.46 11.18 -27.25
CA ILE A 33 -18.24 10.28 -26.38
C ILE A 33 -17.55 10.07 -25.02
N ILE A 34 -16.22 9.90 -25.03
CA ILE A 34 -15.45 9.76 -23.80
C ILE A 34 -15.47 11.07 -22.99
N ASN A 35 -15.25 12.20 -23.67
CA ASN A 35 -15.22 13.54 -23.06
C ASN A 35 -16.58 13.99 -22.49
N ASP A 36 -17.69 13.48 -23.02
CA ASP A 36 -19.03 13.68 -22.47
C ASP A 36 -19.20 13.03 -21.08
N GLN A 37 -18.28 12.12 -20.70
CA GLN A 37 -18.25 11.46 -19.39
C GLN A 37 -17.12 12.06 -18.54
N ASN A 38 -17.46 13.11 -17.77
CA ASN A 38 -16.49 13.87 -16.98
C ASN A 38 -15.68 12.98 -16.04
N GLU A 39 -16.31 12.01 -15.36
CA GLU A 39 -15.67 11.13 -14.37
C GLU A 39 -14.65 10.17 -15.00
N LEU A 40 -14.91 9.65 -16.20
CA LEU A 40 -13.92 8.84 -16.91
C LEU A 40 -12.82 9.69 -17.52
N SER A 41 -13.19 10.87 -18.03
CA SER A 41 -12.26 11.81 -18.64
C SER A 41 -11.20 12.29 -17.65
N VAL A 42 -11.55 12.54 -16.38
CA VAL A 42 -10.54 12.89 -15.36
C VAL A 42 -9.59 11.73 -15.04
N LEU A 43 -10.03 10.48 -15.12
CA LEU A 43 -9.16 9.33 -14.89
C LEU A 43 -8.14 9.18 -16.03
N PHE A 44 -8.57 9.36 -17.28
CA PHE A 44 -7.66 9.38 -18.43
C PHE A 44 -6.75 10.61 -18.42
N ASP A 45 -7.26 11.76 -17.98
CA ASP A 45 -6.44 12.95 -17.76
C ASP A 45 -5.32 12.67 -16.74
N TRP A 46 -5.68 12.11 -15.59
CA TRP A 46 -4.74 11.74 -14.55
C TRP A 46 -3.67 10.76 -15.06
N GLU A 47 -4.08 9.70 -15.77
CA GLU A 47 -3.16 8.72 -16.36
C GLU A 47 -2.16 9.38 -17.31
N ASN A 48 -2.64 10.22 -18.24
CA ASN A 48 -1.78 10.92 -19.19
C ASN A 48 -0.79 11.86 -18.49
N ARG A 49 -1.21 12.56 -17.43
CA ARG A 49 -0.33 13.45 -16.67
C ARG A 49 0.72 12.68 -15.88
N VAL A 50 0.37 11.54 -15.28
CA VAL A 50 1.33 10.65 -14.62
C VAL A 50 2.34 10.07 -15.62
N LEU A 51 1.90 9.72 -16.83
CA LEU A 51 2.79 9.29 -17.91
C LEU A 51 3.76 10.41 -18.31
N GLY A 52 3.27 11.64 -18.44
CA GLY A 52 4.10 12.83 -18.69
C GLY A 52 5.16 13.03 -17.60
N ALA A 53 4.75 13.01 -16.32
CA ALA A 53 5.68 13.12 -15.18
C ALA A 53 6.75 12.00 -15.18
N THR A 54 6.37 10.79 -15.60
CA THR A 54 7.31 9.67 -15.77
C THR A 54 8.31 9.96 -16.88
N GLY A 55 7.84 10.43 -18.05
CA GLY A 55 8.70 10.83 -19.17
C GLY A 55 9.68 11.93 -18.79
N ASP A 56 9.21 12.96 -18.08
CA ASP A 56 10.07 14.03 -17.60
C ASP A 56 11.12 13.49 -16.61
N SER A 57 10.76 12.51 -15.77
CA SER A 57 11.66 11.94 -14.75
C SER A 57 12.84 11.24 -15.41
N VAL A 58 12.55 10.48 -16.47
CA VAL A 58 13.57 9.83 -17.29
C VAL A 58 14.43 10.87 -18.01
N SER A 59 13.82 11.88 -18.64
CA SER A 59 14.54 12.94 -19.35
C SER A 59 15.54 13.68 -18.44
N ALA A 60 15.15 14.00 -17.21
CA ALA A 60 16.05 14.67 -16.27
C ALA A 60 17.27 13.84 -15.89
N ILE A 61 17.15 12.50 -15.84
CA ILE A 61 18.33 11.64 -15.65
C ILE A 61 19.20 11.62 -16.91
N LEU A 62 18.58 11.52 -18.09
CA LEU A 62 19.32 11.52 -19.35
C LEU A 62 20.09 12.83 -19.55
N GLU A 63 19.52 13.97 -19.14
CA GLU A 63 20.16 15.28 -19.17
C GLU A 63 21.46 15.34 -18.36
N LEU A 64 21.60 14.55 -17.29
CA LEU A 64 22.85 14.47 -16.53
C LEU A 64 24.03 13.91 -17.35
N THR A 65 23.74 13.21 -18.45
CA THR A 65 24.75 12.71 -19.39
C THR A 65 24.99 13.65 -20.57
N SER A 66 24.26 14.77 -20.66
CA SER A 66 24.31 15.65 -21.84
C SER A 66 25.66 16.33 -22.04
N THR A 67 26.42 16.53 -20.97
CA THR A 67 27.72 17.22 -20.96
C THR A 67 28.90 16.34 -21.37
N VAL A 68 28.70 15.02 -21.52
CA VAL A 68 29.73 14.10 -22.02
C VAL A 68 29.54 13.81 -23.50
N GLU A 69 30.63 13.41 -24.16
CA GLU A 69 30.62 12.97 -25.55
C GLU A 69 29.63 11.83 -25.78
N VAL A 70 29.06 11.77 -26.99
CA VAL A 70 27.93 10.87 -27.32
C VAL A 70 28.25 9.41 -27.05
N ASP A 71 29.48 8.98 -27.34
CA ASP A 71 29.98 7.63 -27.11
C ASP A 71 30.17 7.29 -25.61
N ALA A 72 30.38 8.31 -24.76
CA ALA A 72 30.53 8.17 -23.32
C ALA A 72 29.21 8.24 -22.54
N ARG A 73 28.08 8.62 -23.18
CA ARG A 73 26.78 8.80 -22.50
C ARG A 73 26.23 7.53 -21.86
N THR A 74 26.26 6.40 -22.56
CA THR A 74 25.72 5.14 -22.04
C THR A 74 26.52 4.63 -20.83
N PRO A 75 27.87 4.60 -20.86
CA PRO A 75 28.66 4.31 -19.67
C PRO A 75 28.40 5.28 -18.51
N GLU A 76 28.23 6.57 -18.78
CA GLU A 76 27.96 7.57 -17.75
C GLU A 76 26.57 7.38 -17.11
N LEU A 77 25.54 7.07 -17.92
CA LEU A 77 24.22 6.70 -17.42
C LEU A 77 24.30 5.50 -16.47
N GLY A 78 25.09 4.48 -16.82
CA GLY A 78 25.33 3.31 -15.96
C GLY A 78 25.93 3.68 -14.60
N LYS A 79 26.82 4.67 -14.54
CA LYS A 79 27.36 5.18 -13.28
C LYS A 79 26.32 5.94 -12.46
N ILE A 80 25.51 6.78 -13.10
CA ILE A 80 24.44 7.54 -12.43
C ILE A 80 23.43 6.58 -11.82
N LEU A 81 22.97 5.57 -12.55
CA LEU A 81 22.06 4.54 -12.03
C LEU A 81 22.68 3.78 -10.84
N SER A 82 23.98 3.49 -10.91
CA SER A 82 24.72 2.85 -9.81
C SER A 82 24.83 3.76 -8.57
N ILE A 83 25.00 5.07 -8.76
CA ILE A 83 25.01 6.08 -7.67
C ILE A 83 23.63 6.16 -7.02
N LEU A 84 22.57 6.22 -7.83
CA LEU A 84 21.18 6.26 -7.34
C LEU A 84 20.85 5.02 -6.52
N GLY A 85 21.08 3.82 -7.08
CA GLY A 85 20.84 2.57 -6.36
C GLY A 85 21.67 2.46 -5.08
N GLY A 86 22.96 2.84 -5.15
CA GLY A 86 23.85 2.80 -3.99
C GLY A 86 23.45 3.74 -2.87
N ALA A 87 22.81 4.88 -3.19
CA ALA A 87 22.27 5.81 -2.21
C ALA A 87 20.98 5.28 -1.55
N ALA A 88 20.16 4.50 -2.28
CA ALA A 88 18.89 3.97 -1.77
C ALA A 88 19.07 2.73 -0.87
N VAL A 89 19.87 1.76 -1.28
CA VAL A 89 19.98 0.44 -0.59
C VAL A 89 21.38 0.12 -0.06
N GLY A 90 22.34 1.04 -0.25
CA GLY A 90 23.74 0.81 0.11
C GLY A 90 24.54 0.13 -1.01
N LYS A 91 25.80 0.54 -1.19
CA LYS A 91 26.65 0.12 -2.34
C LYS A 91 26.85 -1.39 -2.45
N SER A 92 26.88 -2.12 -1.34
CA SER A 92 27.07 -3.58 -1.34
C SER A 92 25.85 -4.34 -1.86
N ASN A 93 24.65 -3.74 -1.78
CA ASN A 93 23.38 -4.44 -2.01
C ASN A 93 22.79 -4.14 -3.40
N VAL A 94 23.37 -3.18 -4.14
CA VAL A 94 22.92 -2.82 -5.50
C VAL A 94 23.05 -4.00 -6.46
N ALA A 95 24.09 -4.82 -6.31
CA ALA A 95 24.35 -5.94 -7.20
C ALA A 95 23.35 -7.09 -7.04
N ASP A 96 22.71 -7.20 -5.88
CA ASP A 96 21.78 -8.28 -5.56
C ASP A 96 20.42 -8.07 -6.24
N ASP A 97 19.92 -6.82 -6.27
CA ASP A 97 18.73 -6.42 -7.04
C ASP A 97 18.86 -4.98 -7.57
N PRO A 98 19.50 -4.80 -8.75
CA PRO A 98 19.67 -3.50 -9.37
C PRO A 98 18.35 -2.82 -9.74
N PHE A 99 17.33 -3.60 -10.10
CA PHE A 99 16.02 -3.07 -10.51
C PHE A 99 15.32 -2.42 -9.32
N ARG A 100 15.25 -3.13 -8.19
CA ARG A 100 14.71 -2.59 -6.95
C ARG A 100 15.51 -1.39 -6.46
N ALA A 101 16.84 -1.47 -6.44
CA ALA A 101 17.70 -0.39 -5.96
C ALA A 101 17.46 0.93 -6.72
N VAL A 102 17.35 0.86 -8.05
CA VAL A 102 17.04 2.05 -8.87
C VAL A 102 15.61 2.52 -8.64
N ASN A 103 14.63 1.61 -8.55
CA ASN A 103 13.24 2.00 -8.28
C ASN A 103 13.08 2.68 -6.92
N ASP A 104 13.74 2.19 -5.87
CA ASP A 104 13.69 2.79 -4.53
C ASP A 104 14.25 4.22 -4.54
N ALA A 105 15.23 4.51 -5.41
CA ALA A 105 15.74 5.87 -5.62
C ALA A 105 14.80 6.74 -6.50
N MET A 106 14.13 6.12 -7.47
CA MET A 106 13.31 6.83 -8.48
C MET A 106 11.90 7.15 -8.04
N ILE A 107 11.27 6.27 -7.25
CA ILE A 107 9.89 6.45 -6.78
C ILE A 107 9.70 7.81 -6.07
N PRO A 108 10.58 8.26 -5.15
CA PRO A 108 10.43 9.57 -4.53
C PRO A 108 10.42 10.72 -5.54
N VAL A 109 11.24 10.65 -6.59
CA VAL A 109 11.31 11.67 -7.66
C VAL A 109 10.00 11.69 -8.46
N LEU A 110 9.49 10.50 -8.80
CA LEU A 110 8.22 10.38 -9.52
C LEU A 110 7.05 10.90 -8.68
N VAL A 111 6.98 10.50 -7.41
CA VAL A 111 5.93 10.93 -6.47
C VAL A 111 5.92 12.45 -6.33
N ASP A 112 7.10 13.07 -6.19
CA ASP A 112 7.22 14.53 -6.11
C ASP A 112 6.70 15.21 -7.39
N ARG A 113 7.06 14.70 -8.57
CA ARG A 113 6.59 15.27 -9.84
C ARG A 113 5.10 15.11 -10.06
N VAL A 114 4.54 13.96 -9.70
CA VAL A 114 3.09 13.74 -9.76
C VAL A 114 2.37 14.68 -8.78
N ALA A 115 2.90 14.87 -7.57
CA ALA A 115 2.33 15.78 -6.58
C ALA A 115 2.40 17.25 -7.00
N ASN A 116 3.43 17.63 -7.79
CA ASN A 116 3.66 18.99 -8.27
C ASN A 116 3.27 19.19 -9.75
N LEU A 117 2.39 18.35 -10.30
CA LEU A 117 1.88 18.54 -11.65
C LEU A 117 1.25 19.94 -11.78
N PRO A 118 1.62 20.73 -12.80
CA PRO A 118 1.12 22.09 -12.96
C PRO A 118 -0.39 22.08 -13.15
N ALA A 119 -1.06 23.12 -12.64
CA ALA A 119 -2.45 23.39 -12.94
C ALA A 119 -2.60 23.75 -14.42
N ASP A 120 -3.61 23.18 -15.08
CA ASP A 120 -3.98 23.52 -16.45
C ASP A 120 -5.41 24.09 -16.39
N PRO A 121 -5.60 25.40 -16.59
CA PRO A 121 -6.91 26.04 -16.43
C PRO A 121 -8.03 25.41 -17.25
N ASN A 122 -7.72 24.85 -18.43
CA ASN A 122 -8.71 24.19 -19.29
C ASN A 122 -9.10 22.81 -18.75
N ARG A 123 -8.20 22.13 -18.05
CA ARG A 123 -8.45 20.82 -17.42
C ARG A 123 -9.02 20.98 -16.02
N ASP A 124 -8.74 22.07 -15.31
CA ASP A 124 -9.27 22.32 -13.97
C ASP A 124 -10.81 22.37 -13.95
N GLU A 125 -11.44 22.80 -15.04
CA GLU A 125 -12.91 22.76 -15.19
C GLU A 125 -13.43 21.32 -15.28
N LEU A 126 -12.76 20.46 -16.05
CA LEU A 126 -13.06 19.03 -16.13
C LEU A 126 -13.03 18.38 -14.74
N TRP A 127 -11.99 18.66 -13.95
CA TRP A 127 -11.85 18.16 -12.58
C TRP A 127 -12.93 18.69 -11.63
N ARG A 128 -13.28 19.97 -11.72
CA ARG A 128 -14.38 20.55 -10.92
C ARG A 128 -15.73 19.94 -11.25
N ASN A 129 -15.97 19.61 -12.52
CA ASN A 129 -17.22 19.01 -12.96
C ASN A 129 -17.35 17.53 -12.56
N ALA A 130 -16.23 16.80 -12.51
CA ALA A 130 -16.22 15.38 -12.13
C ALA A 130 -16.18 15.15 -10.60
N VAL A 131 -15.44 15.99 -9.86
CA VAL A 131 -15.26 15.84 -8.40
C VAL A 131 -16.29 16.69 -7.67
N THR A 132 -17.48 16.12 -7.46
CA THR A 132 -18.58 16.78 -6.77
C THR A 132 -18.27 16.91 -5.27
N PRO A 133 -18.21 18.13 -4.69
CA PRO A 133 -17.88 18.33 -3.27
C PRO A 133 -18.97 17.84 -2.28
N ASP A 134 -20.14 17.44 -2.77
CA ASP A 134 -21.31 17.14 -1.92
C ASP A 134 -21.32 15.66 -1.49
N SER A 135 -21.06 15.46 -0.20
CA SER A 135 -20.70 14.18 0.43
C SER A 135 -21.90 13.43 1.03
N GLN A 136 -23.09 13.50 0.42
CA GLN A 136 -24.24 12.73 0.93
C GLN A 136 -24.05 11.21 0.76
N HIS A 137 -23.14 10.78 -0.12
CA HIS A 137 -22.85 9.38 -0.37
C HIS A 137 -21.55 8.97 0.34
N SER A 138 -21.71 8.26 1.46
CA SER A 138 -20.60 7.50 2.05
C SER A 138 -20.45 6.16 1.31
N PRO A 139 -19.21 5.68 1.09
CA PRO A 139 -19.01 4.35 0.53
C PRO A 139 -19.67 3.30 1.43
N THR A 140 -20.25 2.28 0.81
CA THR A 140 -20.63 1.06 1.54
C THR A 140 -19.40 0.44 2.21
N GLU A 141 -19.59 -0.38 3.24
CA GLU A 141 -18.48 -1.03 3.96
C GLU A 141 -17.54 -1.77 2.99
N MET A 142 -18.09 -2.51 2.03
CA MET A 142 -17.31 -3.22 1.01
C MET A 142 -16.55 -2.26 0.07
N GLN A 143 -17.15 -1.13 -0.32
CA GLN A 143 -16.45 -0.12 -1.12
C GLN A 143 -15.30 0.53 -0.34
N ALA A 144 -15.52 0.86 0.94
CA ALA A 144 -14.48 1.41 1.80
C ALA A 144 -13.33 0.41 1.97
N SER A 145 -13.65 -0.85 2.26
CA SER A 145 -12.68 -1.95 2.37
C SER A 145 -11.84 -2.12 1.10
N ARG A 146 -12.46 -2.02 -0.08
CA ARG A 146 -11.77 -2.05 -1.38
C ARG A 146 -10.78 -0.90 -1.55
N LEU A 147 -11.26 0.32 -1.32
CA LEU A 147 -10.45 1.53 -1.46
C LEU A 147 -9.27 1.49 -0.49
N ASN A 148 -9.52 1.14 0.76
CA ASN A 148 -8.47 0.97 1.77
C ASN A 148 -7.46 -0.12 1.37
N SER A 149 -7.90 -1.27 0.86
CA SER A 149 -6.99 -2.31 0.36
C SER A 149 -6.09 -1.78 -0.77
N MET A 150 -6.65 -1.04 -1.74
CA MET A 150 -5.85 -0.45 -2.83
C MET A 150 -4.76 0.50 -2.31
N VAL A 151 -5.07 1.30 -1.29
CA VAL A 151 -4.18 2.33 -0.76
C VAL A 151 -3.17 1.79 0.27
N HIS A 152 -3.56 0.78 1.06
CA HIS A 152 -2.81 0.37 2.25
C HIS A 152 -2.25 -1.04 2.17
N ILE A 153 -2.74 -1.89 1.27
CA ILE A 153 -2.32 -3.28 1.15
C ILE A 153 -1.59 -3.49 -0.18
N ALA A 154 -0.47 -4.21 -0.12
CA ALA A 154 0.18 -4.77 -1.29
C ALA A 154 -0.08 -6.29 -1.31
N PRO A 155 -0.69 -6.81 -2.39
CA PRO A 155 -0.81 -8.25 -2.58
C PRO A 155 0.57 -8.87 -2.81
N LEU A 156 0.75 -10.12 -2.40
CA LEU A 156 2.01 -10.85 -2.53
C LEU A 156 2.17 -11.32 -3.98
N ASN A 157 2.62 -10.41 -4.85
CA ASN A 157 3.02 -10.76 -6.21
C ASN A 157 4.51 -11.09 -6.18
N SER A 158 4.85 -12.29 -6.64
CA SER A 158 6.15 -12.98 -6.50
C SER A 158 7.40 -12.12 -6.74
N ALA A 159 8.05 -11.70 -5.65
CA ALA A 159 9.46 -11.87 -5.34
C ALA A 159 9.68 -11.38 -3.90
N GLU A 160 10.12 -12.27 -3.01
CA GLU A 160 10.46 -12.02 -1.61
C GLU A 160 9.29 -11.64 -0.68
N GLY A 161 8.58 -12.68 -0.20
CA GLY A 161 7.51 -12.55 0.81
C GLY A 161 7.96 -12.06 2.20
N PHE A 162 9.14 -11.45 2.33
CA PHE A 162 9.79 -11.16 3.61
C PHE A 162 10.23 -9.70 3.76
N GLU A 163 9.44 -8.79 3.19
CA GLU A 163 9.69 -7.36 3.30
C GLU A 163 9.19 -6.75 4.62
N ARG A 164 9.64 -5.52 4.88
CA ARG A 164 9.08 -4.69 5.94
C ARG A 164 7.57 -4.52 5.76
N GLY A 165 6.81 -4.68 6.84
CA GLY A 165 5.35 -4.59 6.82
C GLY A 165 4.62 -5.87 6.41
N THR A 166 5.34 -6.95 6.10
CA THR A 166 4.71 -8.24 5.83
C THR A 166 3.95 -8.72 7.05
N VAL A 167 2.72 -9.16 6.80
CA VAL A 167 1.85 -9.85 7.74
C VAL A 167 1.96 -11.33 7.44
N ILE A 168 2.48 -12.09 8.40
CA ILE A 168 2.60 -13.56 8.31
C ILE A 168 1.56 -14.22 9.20
N LYS A 169 1.11 -15.42 8.83
CA LYS A 169 0.36 -16.28 9.74
C LYS A 169 1.20 -16.58 10.99
N LEU A 170 0.56 -16.60 12.17
CA LEU A 170 1.25 -16.96 13.41
C LEU A 170 1.84 -18.37 13.26
N PRO A 171 3.17 -18.56 13.41
CA PRO A 171 3.79 -19.87 13.28
C PRO A 171 3.19 -20.89 14.24
N ASP A 172 2.93 -22.11 13.78
CA ASP A 172 2.29 -23.17 14.57
C ASP A 172 3.03 -23.42 15.89
N ARG A 173 4.37 -23.39 15.90
CA ARG A 173 5.19 -23.51 17.13
C ARG A 173 4.77 -22.51 18.21
N ILE A 174 4.50 -21.26 17.81
CA ILE A 174 4.09 -20.19 18.73
C ILE A 174 2.62 -20.40 19.12
N ARG A 175 1.77 -20.71 18.15
CA ARG A 175 0.34 -20.94 18.37
C ARG A 175 0.07 -22.11 19.32
N ASP A 176 0.73 -23.24 19.13
CA ASP A 176 0.62 -24.43 19.99
C ASP A 176 1.05 -24.15 21.44
N ASN A 177 1.87 -23.10 21.64
CA ASN A 177 2.36 -22.64 22.94
C ASN A 177 1.81 -21.26 23.32
N PHE A 178 0.67 -20.82 22.77
CA PHE A 178 0.17 -19.45 22.88
C PHE A 178 0.15 -18.92 24.32
N CYS A 179 -0.38 -19.71 25.25
CA CYS A 179 -0.45 -19.33 26.67
C CYS A 179 0.94 -19.13 27.30
N LYS A 180 1.91 -19.96 26.93
CA LYS A 180 3.29 -19.85 27.41
C LYS A 180 4.01 -18.66 26.80
N GLU A 181 3.75 -18.35 25.53
CA GLU A 181 4.40 -17.23 24.84
C GLU A 181 3.85 -15.87 25.31
N PHE A 182 2.54 -15.78 25.54
CA PHE A 182 1.85 -14.50 25.76
C PHE A 182 1.26 -14.32 27.17
N ASP A 183 1.40 -15.32 28.05
CA ASP A 183 0.83 -15.34 29.41
C ASP A 183 -0.70 -15.10 29.44
N VAL A 184 -1.40 -15.58 28.41
CA VAL A 184 -2.85 -15.43 28.26
C VAL A 184 -3.44 -16.57 27.43
N ILE A 185 -4.63 -17.02 27.80
CA ILE A 185 -5.38 -18.03 27.02
C ILE A 185 -5.83 -17.40 25.69
N GLU A 186 -5.68 -18.11 24.57
CA GLU A 186 -5.99 -17.63 23.20
C GLU A 186 -7.37 -16.97 23.07
N ALA A 187 -8.43 -17.62 23.57
CA ALA A 187 -9.79 -17.06 23.55
C ALA A 187 -9.96 -15.80 24.43
N ASP A 188 -9.23 -15.73 25.54
CA ASP A 188 -9.19 -14.54 26.40
C ASP A 188 -8.43 -13.40 25.73
N ALA A 189 -7.33 -13.71 25.03
CA ALA A 189 -6.59 -12.76 24.21
C ALA A 189 -7.52 -12.15 23.15
N ALA A 190 -8.12 -12.99 22.31
CA ALA A 190 -9.05 -12.57 21.26
C ALA A 190 -10.13 -11.63 21.80
N SER A 191 -10.75 -12.00 22.93
CA SER A 191 -11.92 -11.29 23.44
C SER A 191 -11.63 -10.06 24.30
N LYS A 192 -10.57 -10.08 25.13
CA LYS A 192 -10.21 -9.01 26.08
C LYS A 192 -9.18 -8.04 25.50
N HIS A 193 -8.26 -8.53 24.66
CA HIS A 193 -7.14 -7.76 24.15
C HIS A 193 -7.30 -7.35 22.68
N PHE A 194 -8.04 -8.13 21.89
CA PHE A 194 -8.25 -7.88 20.44
C PHE A 194 -9.72 -7.59 20.08
N ARG A 195 -10.60 -7.36 21.07
CA ARG A 195 -12.03 -7.00 20.87
C ARG A 195 -12.83 -7.94 19.96
N CYS A 196 -12.43 -9.19 19.80
CA CYS A 196 -13.19 -10.18 19.05
C CYS A 196 -14.40 -10.68 19.87
N LYS A 197 -15.56 -10.80 19.25
CA LYS A 197 -16.68 -11.61 19.76
C LYS A 197 -16.80 -12.89 18.93
N ASP A 198 -17.40 -13.91 19.53
CA ASP A 198 -17.71 -15.19 18.88
C ASP A 198 -16.47 -15.87 18.28
N TYR A 199 -15.34 -15.72 18.97
CA TYR A 199 -14.07 -16.32 18.57
C TYR A 199 -14.14 -17.84 18.67
N GLY A 200 -13.77 -18.52 17.57
CA GLY A 200 -13.58 -19.97 17.51
C GLY A 200 -12.16 -20.28 17.08
N ALA A 201 -11.43 -21.09 17.87
CA ALA A 201 -10.02 -21.40 17.60
C ALA A 201 -9.81 -22.12 16.26
N GLU A 202 -10.76 -22.97 15.87
CA GLU A 202 -10.73 -23.72 14.61
C GLU A 202 -11.41 -22.99 13.44
N ASP A 203 -11.92 -21.77 13.65
CA ASP A 203 -12.61 -21.01 12.61
C ASP A 203 -11.59 -20.20 11.80
N GLU A 204 -11.33 -20.63 10.56
CA GLU A 204 -10.33 -20.05 9.65
C GLU A 204 -10.57 -18.56 9.32
N LYS A 205 -11.77 -18.05 9.60
CA LYS A 205 -12.05 -16.61 9.45
C LYS A 205 -11.31 -15.78 10.50
N PHE A 206 -10.82 -16.37 11.60
CA PHE A 206 -9.98 -15.68 12.57
C PHE A 206 -8.53 -16.11 12.41
N ARG A 207 -7.67 -15.17 12.03
CA ARG A 207 -6.26 -15.47 11.77
C ARG A 207 -5.38 -14.72 12.76
N TRP A 208 -4.73 -15.47 13.63
CA TRP A 208 -3.61 -14.94 14.37
C TRP A 208 -2.45 -14.70 13.41
N VAL A 209 -1.87 -13.51 13.49
CA VAL A 209 -0.82 -13.06 12.58
C VAL A 209 0.32 -12.41 13.36
N LEU A 210 1.48 -12.31 12.73
CA LEU A 210 2.56 -11.45 13.18
C LEU A 210 2.79 -10.38 12.12
N VAL A 211 2.87 -9.12 12.56
CA VAL A 211 3.16 -7.98 11.68
C VAL A 211 4.60 -7.55 11.90
N GLN A 212 5.41 -7.59 10.84
CA GLN A 212 6.79 -7.12 10.88
C GLN A 212 6.84 -5.59 10.89
N VAL A 213 7.55 -5.00 11.86
CA VAL A 213 7.61 -3.54 12.07
C VAL A 213 9.05 -3.02 12.23
N GLN A 214 10.01 -3.63 11.53
CA GLN A 214 11.41 -3.19 11.58
C GLN A 214 11.53 -1.70 11.18
N ALA A 215 12.53 -0.99 11.71
CA ALA A 215 12.80 0.38 11.28
C ALA A 215 13.17 0.42 9.78
N ALA A 216 12.70 1.44 9.07
CA ALA A 216 12.96 1.58 7.64
C ALA A 216 14.47 1.65 7.30
N CYS A 217 15.27 2.31 8.14
CA CYS A 217 16.72 2.39 7.97
C CYS A 217 17.41 1.03 8.13
N ASP A 218 16.98 0.22 9.11
CA ASP A 218 17.55 -1.12 9.34
C ASP A 218 17.21 -2.06 8.19
N TYR A 219 15.98 -1.95 7.67
CA TYR A 219 15.55 -2.70 6.49
C TYR A 219 16.36 -2.34 5.24
N ALA A 220 16.52 -1.04 4.96
CA ALA A 220 17.28 -0.55 3.81
C ALA A 220 18.76 -0.97 3.84
N GLN A 221 19.34 -1.11 5.03
CA GLN A 221 20.74 -1.50 5.22
C GLN A 221 20.94 -3.03 5.32
N GLN A 222 19.87 -3.82 5.32
CA GLN A 222 19.90 -5.29 5.48
C GLN A 222 20.77 -5.75 6.67
N LEU A 223 20.71 -5.01 7.80
CA LEU A 223 21.54 -5.31 8.96
C LEU A 223 21.13 -6.67 9.58
N PRO A 224 22.10 -7.52 9.97
CA PRO A 224 21.80 -8.80 10.58
C PRO A 224 21.17 -8.62 11.96
N GLY A 225 20.08 -9.31 12.26
CA GLY A 225 19.42 -9.22 13.56
C GLY A 225 18.10 -10.00 13.64
N SER A 226 17.49 -9.98 14.83
CA SER A 226 16.11 -10.45 14.99
C SER A 226 15.14 -9.43 14.40
N LEU A 227 14.13 -9.93 13.68
CA LEU A 227 13.05 -9.14 13.11
C LEU A 227 11.98 -8.88 14.18
N PRO A 228 11.73 -7.61 14.54
CA PRO A 228 10.67 -7.27 15.48
C PRO A 228 9.31 -7.42 14.80
N CYS A 229 8.44 -8.20 15.45
CA CYS A 229 7.07 -8.42 15.05
C CYS A 229 6.12 -8.13 16.22
N TYR A 230 4.83 -7.91 15.93
CA TYR A 230 3.78 -7.83 16.94
C TYR A 230 2.65 -8.77 16.62
N LEU A 231 2.07 -9.37 17.67
CA LEU A 231 0.89 -10.21 17.55
C LEU A 231 -0.31 -9.38 17.10
N GLY A 232 -0.95 -9.86 16.04
CA GLY A 232 -2.18 -9.34 15.49
C GLY A 232 -3.27 -10.40 15.38
N LEU A 233 -4.51 -9.94 15.29
CA LEU A 233 -5.67 -10.74 14.93
C LEU A 233 -6.33 -10.10 13.70
N ASP A 234 -6.36 -10.85 12.60
CA ASP A 234 -7.12 -10.52 11.41
C ASP A 234 -8.50 -11.20 11.51
N LEU A 235 -9.57 -10.41 11.44
CA LEU A 235 -10.94 -10.85 11.69
C LEU A 235 -11.98 -10.12 10.83
N PRO A 236 -13.15 -10.73 10.57
CA PRO A 236 -14.27 -10.06 9.92
C PRO A 236 -14.83 -8.91 10.77
N ILE A 237 -15.31 -7.85 10.12
CA ILE A 237 -15.83 -6.64 10.80
C ILE A 237 -17.03 -6.96 11.69
N GLU A 238 -17.87 -7.89 11.26
CA GLU A 238 -19.06 -8.31 11.99
C GLU A 238 -18.72 -8.94 13.35
N ASN A 239 -17.49 -9.44 13.54
CA ASN A 239 -16.99 -10.07 14.76
C ASN A 239 -16.35 -9.10 15.76
N ILE A 240 -16.48 -7.79 15.56
CA ILE A 240 -15.90 -6.80 16.47
C ILE A 240 -16.87 -6.39 17.57
N ARG A 241 -16.36 -6.29 18.80
CA ARG A 241 -17.07 -5.75 19.96
C ARG A 241 -17.12 -4.21 19.90
N ARG A 242 -18.17 -3.66 19.29
CA ARG A 242 -18.38 -2.19 19.11
C ARG A 242 -18.63 -1.41 20.41
N ASN A 243 -19.20 -2.04 21.44
CA ASN A 243 -19.72 -1.34 22.64
C ASN A 243 -18.68 -1.09 23.76
N LYS A 244 -17.40 -1.39 23.56
CA LYS A 244 -16.34 -1.16 24.56
C LYS A 244 -15.22 -0.34 23.94
N LYS A 245 -14.80 0.73 24.63
CA LYS A 245 -13.53 1.42 24.32
C LYS A 245 -12.44 0.35 24.35
N GLY A 246 -11.70 0.22 23.24
CA GLY A 246 -10.65 -0.77 23.12
C GLY A 246 -9.55 -0.58 24.17
N PRO A 247 -8.76 -1.63 24.47
CA PRO A 247 -7.55 -1.47 25.25
C PRO A 247 -6.66 -0.40 24.61
N GLU A 248 -6.01 0.40 25.43
CA GLU A 248 -5.13 1.48 24.93
C GLU A 248 -3.93 0.97 24.12
N ALA A 249 -3.59 -0.31 24.32
CA ALA A 249 -2.53 -1.02 23.59
C ALA A 249 -2.97 -1.51 22.20
N LEU A 250 -4.26 -1.44 21.88
CA LEU A 250 -4.81 -1.97 20.65
C LEU A 250 -4.74 -0.91 19.55
N TRP A 251 -4.08 -1.25 18.46
CA TRP A 251 -4.18 -0.59 17.18
C TRP A 251 -5.21 -1.33 16.32
N GLU A 252 -6.07 -0.58 15.65
CA GLU A 252 -7.13 -1.07 14.77
C GLU A 252 -6.94 -0.41 13.40
N SER A 253 -6.79 -1.22 12.36
CA SER A 253 -6.63 -0.74 10.99
C SER A 253 -7.93 -0.12 10.45
N PRO A 254 -7.90 0.56 9.29
CA PRO A 254 -9.06 0.66 8.41
C PRO A 254 -9.50 -0.74 7.95
N SER A 255 -10.75 -0.87 7.50
CA SER A 255 -11.19 -2.14 6.91
C SER A 255 -10.49 -2.43 5.60
N PHE A 256 -10.21 -3.70 5.31
CA PHE A 256 -9.59 -4.16 4.07
C PHE A 256 -10.48 -5.21 3.41
N GLU A 257 -10.59 -5.19 2.09
CA GLU A 257 -11.07 -6.36 1.35
C GLU A 257 -9.94 -7.37 1.26
N LEU A 258 -10.12 -8.50 1.96
CA LEU A 258 -9.24 -9.65 1.97
C LEU A 258 -10.12 -10.89 1.80
N ASP A 259 -9.77 -11.81 0.89
CA ASP A 259 -10.59 -12.99 0.56
C ASP A 259 -12.04 -12.67 0.17
N LYS A 260 -12.27 -11.50 -0.46
CA LYS A 260 -13.59 -10.96 -0.84
C LYS A 260 -14.51 -10.63 0.34
N GLU A 261 -13.96 -10.56 1.54
CA GLU A 261 -14.65 -10.16 2.77
C GLU A 261 -14.07 -8.86 3.31
N SER A 262 -14.89 -8.09 4.04
CA SER A 262 -14.42 -6.90 4.74
C SER A 262 -13.87 -7.29 6.11
N ARG A 263 -12.57 -7.06 6.29
CA ARG A 263 -11.79 -7.55 7.43
C ARG A 263 -11.01 -6.42 8.08
N LEU A 264 -10.65 -6.59 9.35
CA LEU A 264 -9.84 -5.66 10.12
C LEU A 264 -8.61 -6.37 10.67
N LEU A 265 -7.50 -5.63 10.75
CA LEU A 265 -6.29 -6.06 11.41
C LEU A 265 -6.18 -5.34 12.75
N HIS A 266 -6.23 -6.10 13.83
CA HIS A 266 -6.02 -5.62 15.18
C HIS A 266 -4.62 -6.02 15.64
N VAL A 267 -3.76 -5.07 16.00
CA VAL A 267 -2.39 -5.35 16.50
C VAL A 267 -2.27 -4.81 17.92
N ASN A 268 -1.65 -5.57 18.82
CA ASN A 268 -1.60 -5.17 20.23
C ASN A 268 -0.15 -5.01 20.72
N ALA A 269 0.14 -3.80 21.21
CA ALA A 269 1.47 -3.39 21.65
C ALA A 269 2.03 -4.18 22.85
N ARG A 270 1.18 -4.94 23.56
CA ARG A 270 1.60 -5.76 24.71
C ARG A 270 2.24 -7.09 24.32
N PHE A 271 2.15 -7.49 23.06
CA PHE A 271 2.60 -8.80 22.60
C PHE A 271 3.65 -8.69 21.47
N PRO A 272 4.83 -8.10 21.76
CA PRO A 272 5.94 -8.13 20.83
C PRO A 272 6.52 -9.54 20.71
N VAL A 273 6.98 -9.90 19.52
CA VAL A 273 7.63 -11.18 19.20
C VAL A 273 8.87 -10.89 18.38
N SER A 274 10.00 -11.51 18.72
CA SER A 274 11.23 -11.41 17.93
C SER A 274 11.45 -12.71 17.17
N LEU A 275 11.55 -12.65 15.84
CA LEU A 275 11.84 -13.80 14.99
C LEU A 275 13.24 -13.68 14.40
N SER A 276 13.92 -14.80 14.18
CA SER A 276 15.08 -14.80 13.28
C SER A 276 14.63 -14.64 11.81
N GLY A 277 15.50 -14.11 10.94
CA GLY A 277 15.20 -14.03 9.49
C GLY A 277 14.78 -15.37 8.89
N ARG A 278 15.42 -16.48 9.30
CA ARG A 278 15.07 -17.83 8.86
C ARG A 278 13.71 -18.33 9.36
N GLU A 279 13.27 -17.93 10.56
CA GLU A 279 11.94 -18.25 11.05
C GLU A 279 10.88 -17.46 10.28
N PHE A 280 11.16 -16.19 10.01
CA PHE A 280 10.29 -15.34 9.23
C PHE A 280 10.14 -15.86 7.79
N GLU A 281 11.26 -16.23 7.14
CA GLU A 281 11.31 -16.83 5.80
C GLU A 281 10.55 -18.15 5.66
N LYS A 282 10.37 -18.89 6.75
CA LYS A 282 9.61 -20.15 6.76
C LYS A 282 8.13 -19.96 7.06
N SER A 283 7.74 -18.76 7.47
CA SER A 283 6.36 -18.44 7.82
C SER A 283 5.55 -18.19 6.55
N GLU A 284 4.23 -18.42 6.63
CA GLU A 284 3.31 -18.18 5.52
C GLU A 284 2.97 -16.68 5.44
N PRO A 285 3.41 -15.94 4.41
CA PRO A 285 3.04 -14.54 4.23
C PRO A 285 1.59 -14.45 3.70
N LEU A 286 0.81 -13.50 4.23
CA LEU A 286 -0.58 -13.29 3.85
C LEU A 286 -0.76 -12.05 2.95
N TYR A 287 -0.17 -10.94 3.36
CA TYR A 287 -0.17 -9.66 2.64
C TYR A 287 0.90 -8.73 3.22
N ARG A 288 1.13 -7.58 2.60
CA ARG A 288 2.04 -6.55 3.11
C ARG A 288 1.32 -5.23 3.35
N LEU A 289 1.54 -4.65 4.53
CA LEU A 289 1.14 -3.28 4.84
C LEU A 289 2.06 -2.30 4.11
N ARG A 290 1.47 -1.34 3.41
CA ARG A 290 2.20 -0.24 2.77
C ARG A 290 2.69 0.76 3.82
N GLU A 291 3.68 1.55 3.43
CA GLU A 291 4.42 2.46 4.31
C GLU A 291 3.54 3.38 5.16
N SER A 292 2.50 4.00 4.58
CA SER A 292 1.66 4.96 5.31
C SER A 292 0.97 4.34 6.53
N ILE A 293 0.33 3.18 6.36
CA ILE A 293 -0.38 2.50 7.44
C ILE A 293 0.58 1.82 8.41
N LEU A 294 1.70 1.30 7.90
CA LEU A 294 2.73 0.69 8.73
C LEU A 294 3.41 1.71 9.65
N ASN A 295 3.62 2.94 9.18
CA ASN A 295 4.19 4.01 9.98
C ASN A 295 3.23 4.48 11.08
N ASP A 296 1.91 4.55 10.82
CA ASP A 296 0.92 4.80 11.86
C ASP A 296 0.93 3.70 12.93
N LEU A 297 0.90 2.42 12.51
CA LEU A 297 1.03 1.27 13.42
C LEU A 297 2.31 1.38 14.26
N THR A 298 3.46 1.54 13.62
CA THR A 298 4.78 1.61 14.26
C THR A 298 4.82 2.76 15.28
N TYR A 299 4.32 3.94 14.91
CA TYR A 299 4.21 5.08 15.81
C TYR A 299 3.35 4.77 17.03
N ARG A 300 2.20 4.12 16.87
CA ARG A 300 1.33 3.74 18.00
C ARG A 300 1.99 2.72 18.92
N LEU A 301 2.65 1.71 18.37
CA LEU A 301 3.35 0.69 19.14
C LEU A 301 4.48 1.30 19.98
N HIS A 302 5.32 2.15 19.39
CA HIS A 302 6.40 2.83 20.11
C HIS A 302 5.87 3.83 21.13
N SER A 303 4.83 4.61 20.80
CA SER A 303 4.20 5.54 21.73
C SER A 303 3.62 4.80 22.94
N TYR A 304 3.10 3.58 22.76
CA TYR A 304 2.66 2.73 23.86
C TYR A 304 3.84 2.26 24.73
N GLY A 305 4.91 1.77 24.10
CA GLY A 305 6.09 1.29 24.81
C GLY A 305 6.87 2.38 25.57
N ALA A 306 6.83 3.63 25.10
CA ALA A 306 7.60 4.75 25.65
C ALA A 306 6.92 5.48 26.84
N ARG A 307 5.76 5.02 27.31
CA ARG A 307 4.96 5.73 28.33
C ARG A 307 5.76 5.96 29.61
N PRO A 308 6.05 7.22 29.97
CA PRO A 308 6.79 7.50 31.19
C PRO A 308 5.89 7.23 32.40
N GLY A 309 6.35 6.40 33.32
CA GLY A 309 5.70 6.15 34.60
C GLY A 309 5.89 7.34 35.55
N ILE A 310 5.27 8.48 35.26
CA ILE A 310 5.37 9.67 36.11
C ILE A 310 4.37 9.54 37.26
N ILE A 311 4.89 9.23 38.44
CA ILE A 311 4.14 9.37 39.69
C ILE A 311 4.20 10.85 40.09
N SER A 312 3.07 11.55 39.98
CA SER A 312 2.94 12.96 40.37
C SER A 312 1.97 13.09 41.54
N PHE A 313 2.47 13.60 42.66
CA PHE A 313 1.63 14.02 43.79
C PHE A 313 1.28 15.50 43.60
N ARG A 314 0.04 15.79 43.25
CA ARG A 314 -0.47 17.17 43.12
C ARG A 314 -1.23 17.54 44.39
N SER A 315 -0.90 18.68 45.01
CA SER A 315 -1.80 19.29 46.01
C SER A 315 -2.97 19.95 45.28
N LYS A 316 -4.17 19.84 45.85
CA LYS A 316 -5.32 20.65 45.41
C LYS A 316 -5.08 22.12 45.68
#